data_AF-A0A4Y2UUE4-F1
#
_entry.id   AF-A0A4Y2UUE4-F1
#
_cell.length_a   1.000
_cell.length_b   1.000
_cell.length_c   1.000
_cell.angle_alpha   90.00
_cell.angle_beta   90.00
_cell.angle_gamma   90.00
#
_symmetry.space_group_name_H-M   'P 1'
#
loop_
_entity.id
_entity.type
_entity.pdbx_description
1 polymer ?
#
loop_
_entity_poly.entity_id
_entity_poly.type
_entity_poly.pdbx_seq_one_letter_code
_entity_poly.pdbx_strand_id
1 'polypeptide(L)'
;MYTSLLGKGYNISFCWIPGHIGIIGNEKADIAAKEARRITWPYVPLPDIDCILRSKVSRSWQEIWNTQTNNTLHFIQSLVGGFKPCNFNRYISVKLVRLRIGHTYFTHRYLLHSEPAPICQTCNTNFTVRHILSECEVSNNCRIRWFGKAHPQLHELLGDPPHFNLFSFVVEIGFMKVI
;
A
#
# COMPACT_ATOMS: atom_id res chain seq x y z
N MET A 1 -32.86 15.02 -37.27
CA MET A 1 -34.26 15.11 -36.80
C MET A 1 -35.17 15.73 -37.85
N TYR A 2 -34.91 16.95 -38.34
CA TYR A 2 -35.72 17.63 -39.36
C TYR A 2 -35.96 16.80 -40.65
N THR A 3 -34.90 16.34 -41.31
CA THR A 3 -34.97 15.52 -42.54
C THR A 3 -35.72 14.20 -42.34
N SER A 4 -35.61 13.59 -41.15
CA SER A 4 -36.30 12.35 -40.80
C SER A 4 -37.81 12.54 -40.60
N LEU A 5 -38.26 13.71 -40.17
CA LEU A 5 -39.67 14.03 -40.00
C LEU A 5 -40.33 14.40 -41.33
N LEU A 6 -39.62 15.12 -42.20
CA LEU A 6 -40.06 15.34 -43.59
C LEU A 6 -40.19 14.01 -44.35
N GLY A 7 -39.23 13.09 -44.19
CA GLY A 7 -39.30 11.75 -44.80
C GLY A 7 -40.47 10.88 -44.31
N LYS A 8 -41.11 11.24 -43.19
CA LYS A 8 -42.32 10.60 -42.67
C LYS A 8 -43.62 11.31 -43.11
N GLY A 9 -43.54 12.32 -43.96
CA GLY A 9 -44.69 13.04 -44.51
C GLY A 9 -45.24 14.17 -43.62
N TYR A 10 -44.52 14.59 -42.57
CA TYR A 10 -44.93 15.74 -41.76
C TYR A 10 -44.61 17.06 -42.47
N ASN A 11 -45.55 18.00 -42.49
CA ASN A 11 -45.30 19.37 -42.92
C ASN A 11 -44.80 20.20 -41.73
N ILE A 12 -43.63 20.83 -41.87
CA ILE A 12 -42.95 21.52 -40.78
C ILE A 12 -42.77 22.99 -41.16
N SER A 13 -43.20 23.89 -40.29
CA SER A 13 -43.00 25.34 -40.44
C SER A 13 -42.27 25.89 -39.22
N PHE A 14 -41.36 26.84 -39.44
CA PHE A 14 -40.66 27.54 -38.37
C PHE A 14 -41.28 28.92 -38.21
N CYS A 15 -41.72 29.23 -37.00
CA CYS A 15 -42.27 30.54 -36.63
C CYS A 15 -41.48 31.07 -35.43
N TRP A 16 -41.09 32.34 -35.51
CA TRP A 16 -40.56 33.05 -34.36
C TRP A 16 -41.71 33.62 -33.53
N ILE A 17 -41.59 33.53 -32.20
CA ILE A 17 -42.53 34.12 -31.26
C ILE A 17 -41.76 34.93 -30.21
N PRO A 18 -42.32 36.06 -29.74
CA PRO A 18 -41.72 36.83 -28.66
C PRO A 18 -41.76 36.05 -27.34
N GLY A 19 -40.66 36.12 -26.59
CA GLY A 19 -40.58 35.51 -25.26
C GLY A 19 -41.28 36.34 -24.19
N HIS A 20 -41.69 35.69 -23.10
CA HIS A 20 -42.22 36.32 -21.88
C HIS A 20 -43.49 37.16 -22.04
N ILE A 21 -44.29 36.88 -23.05
CA ILE A 21 -45.59 37.54 -23.27
C ILE A 21 -46.80 36.66 -22.87
N GLY A 22 -46.57 35.54 -22.17
CA GLY A 22 -47.65 34.69 -21.66
C GLY A 22 -48.21 33.67 -22.65
N ILE A 23 -47.52 33.37 -23.76
CA ILE A 23 -47.89 32.26 -24.64
C ILE A 23 -47.64 30.94 -23.89
N ILE A 24 -48.72 30.27 -23.46
CA ILE A 24 -48.68 29.09 -22.57
C ILE A 24 -47.68 28.02 -23.04
N GLY A 25 -47.65 27.70 -24.34
CA GLY A 25 -46.73 26.71 -24.89
C GLY A 25 -45.26 27.13 -24.80
N ASN A 26 -44.97 28.41 -25.04
CA ASN A 26 -43.63 28.98 -24.94
C ASN A 26 -43.16 29.05 -23.48
N GLU A 27 -44.04 29.53 -22.58
CA GLU A 27 -43.73 29.59 -21.15
C GLU A 27 -43.45 28.20 -20.59
N LYS A 28 -44.23 27.17 -20.99
CA LYS A 28 -43.97 25.78 -20.59
C LYS A 28 -42.61 25.27 -21.09
N ALA A 29 -42.26 25.57 -22.34
CA ALA A 29 -40.96 25.20 -22.89
C ALA A 29 -39.81 25.91 -22.17
N ASP A 30 -39.94 27.21 -21.89
CA ASP A 30 -38.97 28.00 -21.14
C ASP A 30 -38.81 27.52 -19.69
N ILE A 31 -39.92 27.20 -19.02
CA ILE A 31 -39.90 26.61 -17.66
C ILE A 31 -39.15 25.27 -17.70
N ALA A 32 -39.48 24.37 -18.63
CA ALA A 32 -38.80 23.09 -18.75
C ALA A 32 -37.29 23.24 -19.03
N ALA A 33 -36.89 24.20 -19.88
CA ALA A 33 -35.49 24.51 -20.14
C ALA A 33 -34.78 25.08 -18.90
N LYS A 34 -35.45 25.97 -18.14
CA LYS A 34 -34.95 26.52 -16.88
C LYS A 34 -34.81 25.46 -15.79
N GLU A 35 -35.75 24.52 -15.72
CA GLU A 35 -35.72 23.39 -14.78
C GLU A 35 -34.61 22.39 -15.13
N ALA A 36 -34.38 22.11 -16.41
CA ALA A 36 -33.27 21.26 -16.85
C ALA A 36 -31.90 21.82 -16.42
N ARG A 37 -31.76 23.16 -16.32
CA ARG A 37 -30.55 23.81 -15.80
C ARG A 37 -30.37 23.63 -14.28
N ARG A 38 -31.44 23.38 -13.52
CA ARG A 38 -31.37 23.24 -12.05
C ARG A 38 -30.68 21.96 -11.56
N ILE A 39 -30.45 20.98 -12.43
CA ILE A 39 -29.58 19.83 -12.09
C ILE A 39 -28.13 20.29 -12.22
N THR A 40 -27.72 21.14 -11.28
CA THR A 40 -26.33 21.53 -11.10
C THR A 40 -25.82 20.74 -9.92
N TRP A 41 -25.25 19.56 -10.16
CA TRP A 41 -24.32 19.02 -9.18
C TRP A 41 -23.28 20.12 -8.92
N PRO A 42 -23.04 20.52 -7.67
CA PRO A 42 -22.02 21.52 -7.40
C PRO A 42 -20.73 21.00 -8.01
N TYR A 43 -20.15 21.78 -8.93
CA TYR A 43 -18.87 21.44 -9.52
C TYR A 43 -17.84 21.43 -8.40
N VAL A 44 -17.40 20.24 -8.02
CA VAL A 44 -16.30 20.06 -7.08
C VAL A 44 -15.06 19.77 -7.91
N PRO A 45 -13.98 20.58 -7.79
CA PRO A 45 -12.72 20.30 -8.45
C PRO A 45 -12.23 18.89 -8.12
N LEU A 46 -11.75 18.16 -9.13
CA LEU A 46 -11.18 16.83 -8.93
C LEU A 46 -10.09 16.78 -7.84
N PRO A 47 -9.19 17.79 -7.69
CA PRO A 47 -8.19 17.78 -6.62
C PRO A 47 -8.78 17.68 -5.20
N ASP A 48 -9.93 18.33 -4.96
CA ASP A 48 -10.58 18.33 -3.65
C ASP A 48 -11.15 16.95 -3.32
N ILE A 49 -11.72 16.26 -4.32
CA ILE A 49 -12.19 14.89 -4.21
C ILE A 49 -11.00 13.92 -4.08
N ASP A 50 -9.95 14.10 -4.87
CA ASP A 50 -8.78 13.22 -4.91
C ASP A 50 -8.08 13.17 -3.54
N CYS A 51 -7.92 14.30 -2.87
CA CYS A 51 -7.37 14.36 -1.51
C CYS A 51 -8.18 13.48 -0.54
N ILE A 52 -9.51 13.64 -0.53
CA ILE A 52 -10.41 12.87 0.33
C ILE A 52 -10.35 11.38 0.01
N LEU A 53 -10.36 11.02 -1.28
CA LEU A 53 -10.27 9.64 -1.73
C LEU A 53 -8.95 8.99 -1.30
N ARG A 54 -7.82 9.66 -1.52
CA ARG A 54 -6.50 9.16 -1.09
C ARG A 54 -6.44 8.96 0.40
N SER A 55 -6.94 9.91 1.21
CA SER A 55 -6.97 9.76 2.66
C SER A 55 -7.85 8.60 3.11
N LYS A 56 -9.04 8.43 2.51
CA LYS A 56 -9.93 7.30 2.81
C LYS A 56 -9.28 5.96 2.46
N VAL A 57 -8.72 5.84 1.25
CA VAL A 57 -8.01 4.64 0.80
C VAL A 57 -6.84 4.35 1.74
N SER A 58 -5.96 5.32 2.00
CA SER A 58 -4.81 5.15 2.88
C SER A 58 -5.22 4.72 4.29
N ARG A 59 -6.30 5.28 4.84
CA ARG A 59 -6.83 4.88 6.15
C ARG A 59 -7.33 3.45 6.14
N SER A 60 -8.13 3.05 5.14
CA SER A 60 -8.61 1.67 5.04
C SER A 60 -7.47 0.67 4.86
N TRP A 61 -6.43 1.02 4.09
CA TRP A 61 -5.22 0.20 4.00
C TRP A 61 -4.49 0.09 5.34
N GLN A 62 -4.38 1.19 6.09
CA GLN A 62 -3.78 1.20 7.42
C GLN A 62 -4.58 0.36 8.42
N GLU A 63 -5.91 0.43 8.38
CA GLU A 63 -6.79 -0.40 9.21
C GLU A 63 -6.57 -1.89 8.92
N ILE A 64 -6.56 -2.30 7.65
CA ILE A 64 -6.25 -3.67 7.25
C ILE A 64 -4.85 -4.04 7.72
N TRP A 65 -3.86 -3.16 7.53
CA TRP A 65 -2.48 -3.41 7.92
C TRP A 65 -2.33 -3.64 9.42
N ASN A 66 -3.00 -2.83 10.25
CA ASN A 66 -3.01 -2.98 11.71
C ASN A 66 -3.56 -4.34 12.19
N THR A 67 -4.38 -5.02 11.37
CA THR A 67 -4.87 -6.37 11.70
C THR A 67 -3.83 -7.48 11.48
N GLN A 68 -2.72 -7.20 10.80
CA GLN A 68 -1.71 -8.19 10.40
C GLN A 68 -0.72 -8.51 11.53
N THR A 69 -1.22 -8.99 12.66
CA THR A 69 -0.44 -9.21 13.90
C THR A 69 0.62 -10.30 13.78
N ASN A 70 0.48 -11.25 12.85
CA ASN A 70 1.48 -12.33 12.62
C ASN A 70 2.43 -12.03 11.46
N ASN A 71 2.42 -10.81 10.90
CA ASN A 71 3.27 -10.44 9.78
C ASN A 71 4.59 -9.82 10.27
N THR A 72 5.73 -10.45 9.96
CA THR A 72 7.07 -9.96 10.31
C THR A 72 7.29 -8.51 9.84
N LEU A 73 6.81 -8.17 8.64
CA LEU A 73 6.98 -6.84 8.07
C LEU A 73 6.17 -5.78 8.83
N HIS A 74 4.99 -6.13 9.35
CA HIS A 74 4.16 -5.24 10.17
C HIS A 74 4.86 -4.83 11.46
N PHE A 75 5.62 -5.75 12.08
CA PHE A 75 6.43 -5.43 13.26
C PHE A 75 7.60 -4.48 12.97
N ILE A 76 8.09 -4.45 11.73
CA ILE A 76 9.21 -3.58 11.31
C ILE A 76 8.68 -2.22 10.85
N GLN A 77 7.57 -2.23 10.11
CA GLN A 77 6.93 -1.06 9.55
C GLN A 77 5.42 -1.12 9.83
N SER A 78 4.99 -0.43 10.88
CA SER A 78 3.59 -0.37 11.28
C SER A 78 2.76 0.59 10.41
N LEU A 79 3.39 1.52 9.67
CA LEU A 79 2.71 2.48 8.81
C LEU A 79 2.76 2.08 7.35
N VAL A 80 1.62 2.19 6.65
CA VAL A 80 1.54 2.02 5.20
C VAL A 80 2.28 3.18 4.54
N GLY A 81 3.29 2.86 3.71
CA GLY A 81 4.12 3.88 3.07
C GLY A 81 5.40 3.37 2.40
N GLY A 82 5.74 2.09 2.61
CA GLY A 82 6.97 1.50 2.11
C GLY A 82 8.22 2.02 2.82
N PHE A 83 9.38 1.48 2.44
CA PHE A 83 10.69 1.93 2.94
C PHE A 83 11.30 2.90 1.94
N LYS A 84 12.02 3.91 2.43
CA LYS A 84 12.79 4.82 1.59
C LYS A 84 13.92 4.07 0.87
N PRO A 85 14.27 4.49 -0.36
CA PRO A 85 15.43 3.95 -1.04
C PRO A 85 16.69 4.13 -0.19
N CYS A 86 17.40 3.04 0.07
CA CYS A 86 18.72 3.06 0.70
C CYS A 86 19.79 3.05 -0.38
N ASN A 87 20.92 3.75 -0.15
CA ASN A 87 22.08 3.76 -1.05
C ASN A 87 22.91 2.45 -0.96
N PHE A 88 22.24 1.31 -1.06
CA PHE A 88 22.87 0.01 -1.12
C PHE A 88 22.95 -0.51 -2.56
N ASN A 89 23.99 -1.28 -2.84
CA ASN A 89 24.05 -2.03 -4.10
C ASN A 89 22.91 -3.07 -4.15
N ARG A 90 22.59 -3.55 -5.36
CA ARG A 90 21.52 -4.53 -5.59
C ARG A 90 21.63 -5.76 -4.69
N TYR A 91 22.85 -6.26 -4.48
CA TYR A 91 23.09 -7.47 -3.68
C TYR A 91 22.67 -7.30 -2.22
N ILE A 92 23.05 -6.19 -1.59
CA ILE A 92 22.67 -5.86 -0.21
C ILE A 92 21.18 -5.54 -0.11
N SER A 93 20.62 -4.79 -1.06
CA SER A 93 19.20 -4.44 -1.09
C SER A 93 18.29 -5.67 -1.13
N VAL A 94 18.62 -6.67 -1.95
CA VAL A 94 17.85 -7.94 -2.02
C VAL A 94 17.86 -8.65 -0.66
N LYS A 95 19.02 -8.72 0.00
CA LYS A 95 19.14 -9.37 1.31
C LYS A 95 18.39 -8.63 2.40
N LEU A 96 18.42 -7.29 2.39
CA LEU A 96 17.63 -6.47 3.31
C LEU A 96 16.13 -6.75 3.17
N VAL A 97 15.63 -6.80 1.93
CA VAL A 97 14.21 -7.10 1.67
C VAL A 97 13.84 -8.50 2.15
N ARG A 98 14.68 -9.51 1.88
CA ARG A 98 14.47 -10.88 2.37
C ARG A 98 14.45 -10.97 3.90
N LEU A 99 15.33 -10.23 4.59
CA LEU A 99 15.31 -10.13 6.04
C LEU A 99 14.01 -9.47 6.54
N ARG A 100 13.57 -8.37 5.91
CA ARG A 100 12.34 -7.65 6.28
C ARG A 100 11.07 -8.50 6.17
N ILE A 101 10.95 -9.27 5.09
CA ILE A 101 9.79 -10.17 4.90
C ILE A 101 9.94 -11.50 5.67
N GLY A 102 11.14 -11.80 6.17
CA GLY A 102 11.44 -13.04 6.88
C GLY A 102 11.75 -14.24 5.96
N HIS A 103 11.75 -14.06 4.64
CA HIS A 103 11.89 -15.12 3.63
C HIS A 103 13.35 -15.26 3.17
N THR A 104 14.13 -16.00 3.95
CA THR A 104 15.50 -16.37 3.60
C THR A 104 15.54 -17.81 3.09
N TYR A 105 16.58 -18.17 2.34
CA TYR A 105 16.78 -19.56 1.95
C TYR A 105 16.81 -20.48 3.18
N PHE A 106 17.56 -20.12 4.23
CA PHE A 106 17.65 -20.92 5.45
C PHE A 106 16.30 -21.11 6.14
N THR A 107 15.51 -20.04 6.31
CA THR A 107 14.26 -20.07 7.06
C THR A 107 13.08 -20.61 6.27
N HIS A 108 13.13 -20.65 4.93
CA HIS A 108 11.97 -21.03 4.08
C HIS A 108 12.20 -22.21 3.15
N ARG A 109 13.45 -22.70 2.99
CA ARG A 109 13.75 -23.86 2.12
C ARG A 109 12.89 -25.08 2.47
N TYR A 110 12.63 -25.31 3.75
CA TYR A 110 11.85 -26.47 4.20
C TYR A 110 10.43 -26.51 3.60
N LEU A 111 9.81 -25.34 3.35
CA LEU A 111 8.50 -25.25 2.70
C LEU A 111 8.56 -25.67 1.23
N LEU A 112 9.64 -25.32 0.53
CA LEU A 112 9.83 -25.64 -0.89
C LEU A 112 10.10 -27.14 -1.11
N HIS A 113 10.80 -27.78 -0.17
CA HIS A 113 11.17 -29.18 -0.26
C HIS A 113 10.29 -30.12 0.58
N SER A 114 9.27 -29.58 1.26
CA SER A 114 8.42 -30.32 2.22
C SER A 114 9.25 -31.06 3.30
N GLU A 115 10.33 -30.44 3.74
CA GLU A 115 11.20 -30.90 4.83
C GLU A 115 10.71 -30.36 6.18
N PRO A 116 11.14 -30.92 7.32
CA PRO A 116 10.88 -30.33 8.62
C PRO A 116 11.52 -28.94 8.76
N ALA A 117 10.85 -28.05 9.50
CA ALA A 117 11.38 -26.72 9.78
C ALA A 117 12.72 -26.82 10.53
N PRO A 118 13.73 -25.99 10.20
CA PRO A 118 14.99 -25.99 10.91
C PRO A 118 14.78 -25.47 12.34
N ILE A 119 15.29 -26.20 13.33
CA ILE A 119 15.15 -25.89 14.77
C ILE A 119 16.50 -25.48 15.35
N CYS A 120 16.50 -24.43 16.17
CA CYS A 120 17.65 -24.07 16.99
C CYS A 120 17.78 -25.07 18.15
N GLN A 121 18.87 -25.84 18.17
CA GLN A 121 19.09 -26.86 19.21
C GLN A 121 19.24 -26.26 20.62
N THR A 122 19.78 -25.04 20.72
CA THR A 122 19.97 -24.36 22.01
C THR A 122 18.67 -23.80 22.58
N CYS A 123 17.83 -23.23 21.73
CA CYS A 123 16.59 -22.55 22.15
C CYS A 123 15.33 -23.41 22.00
N ASN A 124 15.43 -24.56 21.32
CA ASN A 124 14.34 -25.46 21.00
C ASN A 124 13.14 -24.77 20.29
N THR A 125 13.44 -23.83 19.39
CA THR A 125 12.46 -23.07 18.60
C THR A 125 12.80 -23.09 17.11
N ASN A 126 11.81 -22.87 16.25
CA ASN A 126 12.03 -22.77 14.81
C ASN A 126 12.93 -21.57 14.46
N PHE A 127 13.84 -21.75 13.52
CA PHE A 127 14.63 -20.65 13.00
C PHE A 127 13.75 -19.68 12.20
N THR A 128 13.63 -18.46 12.73
CA THR A 128 13.04 -17.31 12.04
C THR A 128 14.04 -16.18 11.97
N VAL A 129 13.83 -15.20 11.08
CA VAL A 129 14.70 -14.00 11.05
C VAL A 129 14.65 -13.26 12.39
N ARG A 130 13.48 -13.21 13.04
CA ARG A 130 13.34 -12.68 14.40
C ARG A 130 14.25 -13.41 15.38
N HIS A 131 14.19 -14.74 15.37
CA HIS A 131 14.99 -15.55 16.26
C HIS A 131 16.48 -15.28 16.06
N ILE A 132 16.95 -15.29 14.82
CA ILE A 132 18.38 -15.12 14.48
C ILE A 132 18.90 -13.73 14.86
N LEU A 133 18.12 -12.67 14.58
CA LEU A 133 18.55 -11.29 14.76
C LEU A 133 18.31 -10.73 16.17
N SER A 134 17.37 -11.27 16.94
CA SER A 134 16.89 -10.64 18.18
C SER A 134 16.79 -11.56 19.40
N GLU A 135 16.69 -12.89 19.24
CA GLU A 135 16.30 -13.76 20.35
C GLU A 135 17.30 -14.90 20.64
N CYS A 136 18.01 -15.41 19.63
CA CYS A 136 18.82 -16.61 19.76
C CYS A 136 19.95 -16.45 20.78
N GLU A 137 20.07 -17.34 21.76
CA GLU A 137 21.12 -17.24 22.78
C GLU A 137 22.53 -17.40 22.21
N VAL A 138 22.67 -18.18 21.14
CA VAL A 138 23.97 -18.41 20.47
C VAL A 138 24.59 -17.12 19.97
N SER A 139 23.78 -16.19 19.45
CA SER A 139 24.27 -14.91 18.91
C SER A 139 24.21 -13.75 19.92
N ASN A 140 23.90 -14.01 21.20
CA ASN A 140 23.72 -12.98 22.22
C ASN A 140 24.97 -12.08 22.40
N ASN A 141 26.15 -12.69 22.58
CA ASN A 141 27.42 -11.96 22.70
C ASN A 141 27.72 -11.09 21.46
N CYS A 142 27.40 -11.60 20.26
CA CYS A 142 27.55 -10.84 19.02
C CYS A 142 26.58 -9.64 18.97
N ARG A 143 25.32 -9.82 19.41
CA ARG A 143 24.34 -8.73 19.44
C ARG A 143 24.72 -7.64 20.43
N ILE A 144 25.19 -8.00 21.62
CA ILE A 144 25.69 -7.02 22.60
C ILE A 144 26.85 -6.23 22.00
N ARG A 145 27.77 -6.90 21.29
CA ARG A 145 28.92 -6.23 20.67
C ARG A 145 28.54 -5.26 19.55
N TRP A 146 27.62 -5.65 18.65
CA TRP A 146 27.28 -4.85 17.46
C TRP A 146 26.14 -3.86 17.67
N PHE A 147 25.21 -4.16 18.58
CA PHE A 147 23.98 -3.39 18.82
C PHE A 147 23.89 -2.83 20.24
N GLY A 148 24.78 -3.22 21.15
CA GLY A 148 24.73 -2.80 22.56
C GLY A 148 23.59 -3.42 23.37
N LYS A 149 22.82 -4.36 22.80
CA LYS A 149 21.65 -4.98 23.42
C LYS A 149 21.63 -6.49 23.17
N ALA A 150 21.23 -7.25 24.18
CA ALA A 150 21.00 -8.69 24.07
C ALA A 150 19.76 -9.03 23.22
N HIS A 151 18.72 -8.18 23.25
CA HIS A 151 17.46 -8.39 22.54
C HIS A 151 17.00 -7.12 21.81
N PRO A 152 17.68 -6.74 20.70
CA PRO A 152 17.28 -5.58 19.91
C PRO A 152 15.93 -5.82 19.23
N GLN A 153 15.13 -4.78 19.07
CA GLN A 153 13.84 -4.88 18.38
C GLN A 153 14.06 -4.93 16.85
N LEU A 154 13.22 -5.70 16.14
CA LEU A 154 13.38 -5.85 14.68
C LEU A 154 13.25 -4.54 13.91
N HIS A 155 12.38 -3.63 14.34
CA HIS A 155 12.24 -2.31 13.71
C HIS A 155 13.50 -1.44 13.90
N GLU A 156 14.25 -1.60 14.99
CA GLU A 156 15.52 -0.89 15.19
C GLU A 156 16.60 -1.39 14.22
N LEU A 157 16.56 -2.69 13.88
CA LEU A 157 17.55 -3.33 13.02
C LEU A 157 17.22 -3.20 11.53
N LEU A 158 15.98 -3.49 11.16
CA LEU A 158 15.51 -3.64 9.78
C LEU A 158 14.60 -2.49 9.32
N GLY A 159 14.36 -1.50 10.17
CA GLY A 159 13.51 -0.34 9.89
C GLY A 159 14.06 0.58 8.80
N ASP A 160 13.58 1.82 8.81
CA ASP A 160 13.99 2.85 7.86
C ASP A 160 14.56 4.08 8.60
N PRO A 161 15.89 4.32 8.54
CA PRO A 161 16.92 3.50 7.89
C PRO A 161 17.25 2.22 8.70
N PRO A 162 17.84 1.18 8.08
CA PRO A 162 18.31 0.00 8.80
C PRO A 162 19.55 0.33 9.66
N HIS A 163 19.79 -0.50 10.68
CA HIS A 163 20.92 -0.31 11.59
C HIS A 163 22.26 -0.42 10.86
N PHE A 164 23.18 0.50 11.14
CA PHE A 164 24.47 0.62 10.43
C PHE A 164 25.33 -0.66 10.51
N ASN A 165 25.35 -1.32 11.67
CA ASN A 165 26.09 -2.58 11.88
C ASN A 165 25.35 -3.86 11.46
N LEU A 166 24.14 -3.77 10.89
CA LEU A 166 23.32 -4.95 10.58
C LEU A 166 24.07 -5.99 9.75
N PHE A 167 24.69 -5.55 8.64
CA PHE A 167 25.37 -6.48 7.74
C PHE A 167 26.68 -7.01 8.31
N SER A 168 27.39 -6.21 9.12
CA SER A 168 28.58 -6.68 9.84
C SER A 168 28.24 -7.82 10.79
N PHE A 169 27.16 -7.67 11.56
CA PHE A 169 26.63 -8.72 12.42
C PHE A 169 26.24 -9.98 11.62
N VAL A 170 25.46 -9.83 10.55
CA VAL A 170 24.98 -10.93 9.71
C VAL A 170 26.13 -11.71 9.04
N VAL A 171 27.20 -11.02 8.68
CA VAL A 171 28.42 -11.65 8.13
C VAL A 171 29.13 -12.48 9.20
N GLU A 172 29.29 -11.95 10.40
CA GLU A 172 29.99 -12.65 11.48
C GLU A 172 29.28 -13.93 11.92
N ILE A 173 27.95 -13.89 12.06
CA ILE A 173 27.17 -15.08 12.41
C ILE A 173 27.05 -16.08 11.24
N GLY A 174 27.70 -15.81 10.10
CA GLY A 174 27.69 -16.67 8.92
C GLY A 174 26.36 -16.71 8.15
N PHE A 175 25.39 -15.89 8.54
CA PHE A 175 24.04 -15.93 7.98
C PHE A 175 23.95 -15.30 6.58
N MET A 176 24.92 -14.46 6.20
CA MET A 176 24.92 -13.73 4.92
C MET A 176 24.76 -14.63 3.69
N LYS A 177 25.32 -15.85 3.69
CA LYS A 177 25.28 -16.77 2.54
C LYS A 177 23.92 -17.42 2.33
N VAL A 178 23.09 -17.46 3.37
CA VAL A 178 21.82 -18.21 3.39
C VAL A 178 20.58 -17.31 3.49
N ILE A 179 20.78 -15.99 3.35
CA ILE A 179 19.73 -15.00 3.04
C ILE A 179 19.40 -15.05 1.55
#